data_AF-A0A7X7AJC2-F1
#
_entry.id   AF-A0A7X7AJC2-F1
#
_cell.length_a   1.000
_cell.length_b   1.000
_cell.length_c   1.000
_cell.angle_alpha   90.00
_cell.angle_beta   90.00
_cell.angle_gamma   90.00
#
_symmetry.space_group_name_H-M   'P 1'
#
loop_
_entity.id
_entity.type
_entity.pdbx_description
1 polymer ?
#
loop_
_entity_poly.entity_id
_entity_poly.type
_entity_poly.pdbx_seq_one_letter_code
_entity_poly.pdbx_strand_id
1 'polypeptide(L)' 'LSDNQNSVSDYLNGKENALKFLMGQVMKVTQGKANPQKATEIIKKKIAQK' A
#
# COMPACT_ATOMS: atom_id res chain seq x y z
N LEU A 1 -9.33 -7.39 -4.12
CA LEU A 1 -9.00 -6.27 -3.21
C LEU A 1 -9.62 -6.44 -1.81
N SER A 2 -10.29 -7.58 -1.54
CA SER A 2 -11.18 -7.75 -0.37
C SER A 2 -10.45 -7.86 0.97
N ASP A 3 -9.24 -8.40 1.01
CA ASP A 3 -8.47 -8.55 2.28
C ASP A 3 -7.73 -7.28 2.73
N ASN A 4 -7.67 -6.23 1.90
CA ASN A 4 -6.87 -5.03 2.21
C ASN A 4 -7.72 -3.74 2.29
N GLN A 5 -9.05 -3.85 2.33
CA GLN A 5 -9.94 -2.68 2.34
C GLN A 5 -9.77 -1.80 3.59
N ASN A 6 -9.52 -2.41 4.75
CA ASN A 6 -9.31 -1.68 6.00
C ASN A 6 -8.02 -0.85 5.97
N SER A 7 -6.92 -1.38 5.44
CA SER A 7 -5.66 -0.64 5.32
C SER A 7 -5.75 0.51 4.31
N VAL A 8 -6.50 0.33 3.22
CA VAL A 8 -6.76 1.41 2.26
C VAL A 8 -7.58 2.53 2.92
N SER A 9 -8.64 2.16 3.66
CA SER A 9 -9.46 3.13 4.38
C SER A 9 -8.70 3.83 5.51
N ASP A 10 -7.85 3.11 6.25
CA ASP A 10 -7.00 3.67 7.29
C ASP A 10 -5.97 4.66 6.72
N TYR A 11 -5.39 4.39 5.55
CA TYR A 11 -4.51 5.34 4.86
C TYR A 11 -5.26 6.61 4.44
N LEU A 12 -6.47 6.47 3.90
CA LEU A 12 -7.34 7.61 3.56
C LEU A 12 -7.73 8.43 4.80
N ASN A 13 -7.89 7.77 5.96
CA ASN A 13 -8.15 8.41 7.25
C ASN A 13 -6.89 9.00 7.92
N GLY A 14 -5.76 9.08 7.22
CA GLY A 14 -4.53 9.71 7.71
C GLY A 14 -3.62 8.82 8.56
N LYS A 15 -3.89 7.51 8.67
CA LYS A 15 -2.99 6.58 9.36
C LYS A 15 -1.87 6.15 8.43
N GLU A 16 -0.75 6.86 8.49
CA GLU A 16 0.47 6.54 7.74
C GLU A 16 0.98 5.10 7.96
N ASN A 17 0.66 4.48 9.09
CA ASN A 17 1.01 3.09 9.40
C ASN A 17 0.41 2.09 8.40
N ALA A 18 -0.73 2.41 7.79
CA ALA A 18 -1.35 1.54 6.79
C ALA A 18 -0.53 1.46 5.49
N LEU A 19 0.21 2.53 5.14
CA LEU A 19 1.11 2.53 4.00
C LEU A 19 2.27 1.56 4.20
N LYS A 20 2.82 1.48 5.42
CA LYS A 20 3.89 0.54 5.77
C LYS A 20 3.42 -0.91 5.68
N PHE A 21 2.20 -1.20 6.12
CA PHE A 21 1.59 -2.52 5.98
C PHE A 21 1.42 -2.93 4.50
N LEU A 22 0.85 -2.04 3.69
CA LEU A 22 0.68 -2.27 2.24
C LEU A 22 2.03 -2.45 1.54
N MET A 23 3.04 -1.68 1.92
CA MET A 23 4.40 -1.86 1.43
C MET A 23 4.95 -3.24 1.79
N GLY A 24 4.77 -3.71 3.02
CA GLY A 24 5.18 -5.05 3.45
C GLY A 24 4.52 -6.15 2.62
N GLN A 25 3.23 -6.01 2.33
CA GLN A 25 2.50 -6.94 1.46
C GLN A 25 3.05 -6.94 0.02
N VAL A 26 3.34 -5.76 -0.54
CA VAL A 26 3.96 -5.65 -1.87
C VAL A 26 5.36 -6.27 -1.89
N MET A 27 6.17 -6.02 -0.88
CA MET A 27 7.52 -6.60 -0.76
C MET A 27 7.47 -8.12 -0.61
N LYS A 28 6.48 -8.66 0.12
CA LYS A 28 6.27 -10.10 0.26
C LYS A 28 5.90 -10.76 -1.07
N VAL A 29 4.94 -10.19 -1.81
CA VAL A 29 4.49 -10.73 -3.11
C VAL A 29 5.60 -10.64 -4.17
N THR A 30 6.35 -9.54 -4.15
CA THR A 30 7.42 -9.30 -5.12
C THR A 30 8.75 -9.92 -4.70
N GLN A 31 8.81 -10.55 -3.52
CA GLN A 31 10.00 -11.12 -2.90
C GLN A 31 11.17 -10.12 -2.86
N GLY A 32 10.88 -8.87 -2.53
CA GLY A 32 11.87 -7.78 -2.47
C GLY A 32 12.38 -7.28 -3.81
N LYS A 33 11.84 -7.75 -4.94
CA LYS A 33 12.23 -7.30 -6.29
C LYS A 33 11.62 -5.95 -6.67
N ALA A 34 10.57 -5.51 -5.99
CA ALA A 34 9.96 -4.22 -6.25
C ALA A 34 10.82 -3.08 -5.72
N ASN A 35 10.93 -2.00 -6.50
CA ASN A 35 11.53 -0.76 -6.03
C ASN A 35 10.59 -0.10 -5.00
N PRO A 36 11.05 0.18 -3.76
CA PRO A 36 10.22 0.74 -2.69
C PRO A 36 9.61 2.11 -3.02
N GLN A 37 10.33 2.96 -3.73
CA GLN A 37 9.87 4.30 -4.09
C GLN A 37 8.73 4.21 -5.11
N LYS A 38 8.93 3.47 -6.20
CA LYS A 38 7.88 3.21 -7.21
C LYS A 38 6.67 2.48 -6.62
N ALA A 39 6.90 1.48 -5.76
CA ALA A 39 5.82 0.77 -5.10
C ALA A 39 4.98 1.72 -4.23
N THR A 40 5.61 2.64 -3.50
CA THR A 40 4.91 3.64 -2.67
C THR A 40 4.03 4.53 -3.54
N GLU A 41 4.57 5.05 -4.65
CA GLU A 41 3.82 5.90 -5.57
C GLU A 41 2.61 5.17 -6.18
N ILE A 42 2.80 3.92 -6.60
CA ILE A 42 1.72 3.09 -7.16
C ILE A 42 0.63 2.82 -6.11
N ILE A 43 1.03 2.50 -4.86
CA ILE A 43 0.09 2.29 -3.76
C ILE A 43 -0.71 3.58 -3.51
N LYS A 44 -0.05 4.73 -3.36
CA LYS A 44 -0.72 6.03 -3.16
C LYS A 44 -1.67 6.36 -4.30
N LYS A 45 -1.23 6.17 -5.56
CA LYS A 45 -2.03 6.42 -6.74
C LYS A 45 -3.26 5.52 -6.81
N LYS A 46 -3.13 4.23 -6.47
CA LYS A 46 -4.27 3.29 -6.42
C LYS A 46 -5.25 3.59 -5.29
N ILE A 47 -4.78 4.15 -4.17
CA ILE A 47 -5.65 4.55 -3.07
C ILE A 47 -6.38 5.86 -3.40
N ALA A 48 -5.70 6.84 -4.01
CA ALA A 48 -6.27 8.13 -4.38
C ALA A 48 -7.21 8.07 -5.61
N GLN A 49 -7.12 7.03 -6.44
CA GLN A 49 -8.03 6.80 -7.57
C GLN A 49 -9.38 6.16 -7.16
N LYS A 50 -9.72 6.16 -5.88
CA LYS A 50 -10.93 5.53 -5.35
C LYS A 50 -11.84 6.54 -4.65
#